data_AF-A0AAW2QTH8-F1
#
_entry.id   AF-A0AAW2QTH8-F1
#
_cell.length_a   1.000
_cell.length_b   1.000
_cell.length_c   1.000
_cell.angle_alpha   90.00
_cell.angle_beta   90.00
_cell.angle_gamma   90.00
#
_symmetry.space_group_name_H-M   'P 1'
#
loop_
_entity.id
_entity.type
_entity.pdbx_description
1 polymer ?
#
loop_
_entity_poly.entity_id
_entity_poly.type
_entity_poly.pdbx_seq_one_letter_code
_entity_poly.pdbx_strand_id
1 'polypeptide(L)'
;MKVHPVPRKRNITLQYDVAALLAQANGCRQKKLRRLPHIFAKVLELPFHSDADVSIDETTDSFRFTAATDDISGGVRADAVEIYPGVTKIVIRGNGVVDLSGTEFELDLWRFRLPASTRPELASASYEDGELVVTVPKGAAAEEEEDDDGAEDDGDGDMGAGSRLVLVQ
;
A
#
# COMPACT_ATOMS: atom_id res chain seq x y z
N MET A 1 46.11 -25.98 -13.31
CA MET A 1 45.02 -25.69 -14.28
C MET A 1 43.70 -25.76 -13.53
N LYS A 2 42.95 -24.65 -13.48
CA LYS A 2 41.70 -24.54 -12.72
C LYS A 2 40.55 -24.88 -13.66
N VAL A 3 39.97 -26.07 -13.48
CA VAL A 3 38.88 -26.58 -14.32
C VAL A 3 37.56 -26.03 -13.78
N HIS A 4 36.82 -25.27 -14.59
CA HIS A 4 35.50 -24.77 -14.22
C HIS A 4 34.44 -25.87 -14.45
N PRO A 5 33.51 -26.09 -13.49
CA PRO A 5 32.43 -27.05 -13.69
C PRO A 5 31.42 -26.54 -14.72
N VAL A 6 31.00 -27.43 -15.63
CA VAL A 6 30.05 -27.16 -16.70
C VAL A 6 28.62 -27.06 -16.15
N PRO A 7 27.75 -26.17 -16.66
CA PRO A 7 26.40 -25.99 -16.14
C PRO A 7 25.53 -27.22 -16.44
N ARG A 8 25.03 -27.90 -15.39
CA ARG A 8 24.05 -28.99 -15.51
C ARG A 8 22.64 -28.40 -15.70
N LYS A 9 22.12 -28.50 -16.92
CA LYS A 9 20.70 -28.28 -17.24
C LYS A 9 19.86 -29.34 -16.52
N ARG A 10 18.98 -28.93 -15.60
CA ARG A 10 17.97 -29.81 -15.01
C ARG A 10 16.71 -29.70 -15.87
N ASN A 11 16.27 -30.81 -16.47
CA ASN A 11 15.03 -30.89 -17.22
C ASN A 11 13.91 -31.17 -16.22
N ILE A 12 13.16 -30.14 -15.82
CA ILE A 12 11.96 -30.30 -14.99
C ILE A 12 10.79 -30.56 -15.93
N THR A 13 10.37 -31.82 -16.03
CA THR A 13 9.16 -32.21 -16.77
C THR A 13 7.96 -32.05 -15.84
N LEU A 14 7.25 -30.93 -15.95
CA LEU A 14 5.90 -30.79 -15.39
C LEU A 14 4.92 -31.29 -16.44
N GLN A 15 4.35 -32.49 -16.22
CA GLN A 15 3.28 -33.02 -17.07
C GLN A 15 1.98 -32.29 -16.76
N TYR A 16 1.76 -31.16 -17.41
CA TYR A 16 0.45 -30.54 -17.53
C TYR A 16 -0.20 -30.99 -18.84
N ASP A 17 -1.50 -31.26 -18.77
CA ASP A 17 -2.35 -31.63 -19.90
C ASP A 17 -2.23 -30.60 -21.03
N VAL A 18 -1.43 -30.95 -22.03
CA VAL A 18 -1.05 -30.09 -23.16
C VAL A 18 -2.26 -29.76 -24.02
N ALA A 19 -3.30 -30.59 -24.03
CA ALA A 19 -4.51 -30.35 -24.81
C ALA A 19 -5.35 -29.19 -24.23
N ALA A 20 -5.45 -29.10 -22.89
CA ALA A 20 -6.13 -27.99 -22.21
C ALA A 20 -5.37 -26.66 -22.35
N LEU A 21 -4.03 -26.71 -22.42
CA LEU A 21 -3.16 -25.56 -22.68
C LEU A 21 -3.27 -25.08 -24.13
N LEU A 22 -3.34 -25.99 -25.11
CA LEU A 22 -3.49 -25.65 -26.53
C LEU A 22 -4.88 -25.09 -26.85
N ALA A 23 -5.94 -25.58 -26.19
CA ALA A 23 -7.28 -25.00 -26.29
C ALA A 23 -7.35 -23.57 -25.71
N GLN A 24 -6.62 -23.29 -24.63
CA GLN A 24 -6.46 -21.95 -24.08
C GLN A 24 -5.51 -21.06 -24.91
N ALA A 25 -4.54 -21.64 -25.61
CA ALA A 25 -3.55 -20.91 -26.40
C ALA A 25 -4.16 -20.13 -27.58
N ASN A 26 -5.32 -20.55 -28.10
CA ASN A 26 -6.06 -19.78 -29.12
C ASN A 26 -6.80 -18.54 -28.56
N GLY A 27 -6.95 -18.44 -27.23
CA GLY A 27 -7.49 -17.27 -26.53
C GLY A 27 -6.43 -16.43 -25.80
N CYS A 28 -5.23 -16.98 -25.59
CA CYS A 28 -4.10 -16.29 -24.99
C CYS A 28 -3.51 -15.29 -26.01
N ARG A 29 -4.15 -14.13 -26.17
CA ARG A 29 -3.41 -12.90 -26.50
C ARG A 29 -2.21 -12.89 -25.57
N GLN A 30 -0.99 -12.83 -26.11
CA GLN A 30 0.23 -12.78 -25.31
C GLN A 30 0.16 -11.56 -24.40
N LYS A 31 -0.35 -11.75 -23.18
CA LYS A 31 -0.43 -10.72 -22.15
C LYS A 31 1.01 -10.41 -21.80
N LYS A 32 1.50 -9.30 -22.35
CA LYS A 32 2.84 -8.81 -22.07
C LYS A 32 2.95 -8.67 -20.55
N LEU A 33 4.00 -9.26 -19.98
CA LEU A 33 4.32 -9.02 -18.57
C LEU A 33 4.44 -7.50 -18.39
N ARG A 34 3.75 -7.00 -17.37
CA ARG A 34 3.73 -5.59 -17.04
C ARG A 34 4.21 -5.42 -15.62
N ARG A 35 4.88 -4.31 -15.37
CA ARG A 35 5.36 -3.97 -14.04
C ARG A 35 4.16 -3.73 -13.14
N LEU A 36 4.12 -4.41 -11.99
CA LEU A 36 3.13 -4.09 -10.96
C LEU A 36 3.37 -2.67 -10.43
N PRO A 37 2.32 -1.96 -10.01
CA PRO A 37 2.49 -0.66 -9.41
C PRO A 37 3.25 -0.81 -8.10
N HIS A 38 4.06 0.18 -7.76
CA HIS A 38 4.74 0.18 -6.48
C HIS A 38 3.72 0.21 -5.33
N ILE A 39 4.00 -0.55 -4.27
CA ILE A 39 3.20 -0.56 -3.03
C ILE A 39 3.89 0.32 -1.99
N PHE A 40 3.14 1.23 -1.39
CA PHE A 40 3.62 2.12 -0.31
C PHE A 40 2.75 1.91 0.91
N ALA A 41 3.28 2.18 2.11
CA ALA A 41 2.57 1.96 3.38
C ALA A 41 1.16 2.57 3.42
N LYS A 42 0.96 3.77 2.84
CA LYS A 42 -0.35 4.43 2.71
C LYS A 42 -0.55 4.93 1.29
N VAL A 43 -1.65 4.54 0.65
CA VAL A 43 -1.96 4.92 -0.74
C VAL A 43 -3.44 5.28 -0.86
N LEU A 44 -3.74 6.40 -1.53
CA LEU A 44 -5.07 6.67 -2.06
C LEU A 44 -5.14 6.17 -3.51
N GLU A 45 -6.19 5.44 -3.85
CA GLU A 45 -6.52 5.07 -5.23
C GLU A 45 -7.93 5.57 -5.56
N LEU A 46 -8.01 6.40 -6.60
CA LEU A 46 -9.27 6.95 -7.09
C LEU A 46 -9.77 6.14 -8.28
N PRO A 47 -11.09 6.07 -8.51
CA PRO A 47 -11.70 5.32 -9.61
C PRO A 47 -11.59 6.08 -10.94
N PHE A 48 -10.38 6.58 -11.25
CA PHE A 48 -10.07 7.33 -12.47
C PHE A 48 -8.84 6.74 -13.14
N HIS A 49 -8.68 7.00 -14.43
CA HIS A 49 -7.43 6.71 -15.13
C HIS A 49 -6.28 7.57 -14.56
N SER A 50 -5.05 7.08 -14.70
CA SER A 50 -3.86 7.73 -14.11
C SER A 50 -3.57 9.13 -14.67
N ASP A 51 -4.12 9.47 -15.84
CA ASP A 51 -4.03 10.76 -16.50
C ASP A 51 -5.18 11.73 -16.17
N ALA A 52 -6.12 11.32 -15.30
CA ALA A 52 -7.20 12.18 -14.87
C ALA A 52 -6.70 13.42 -14.11
N ASP A 53 -7.36 14.55 -14.35
CA ASP A 53 -7.06 15.82 -13.69
C ASP A 53 -7.69 15.83 -12.29
N VAL A 54 -6.86 15.55 -11.28
CA VAL A 54 -7.23 15.55 -9.87
C VAL A 54 -6.47 16.68 -9.20
N SER A 55 -7.21 17.68 -8.70
CA SER A 55 -6.64 18.74 -7.89
C SER A 55 -6.36 18.24 -6.48
N ILE A 56 -5.21 18.65 -5.92
CA ILE A 56 -4.76 18.25 -4.59
C ILE A 56 -4.52 19.51 -3.78
N ASP A 57 -5.27 19.66 -2.68
CA ASP A 57 -5.10 20.74 -1.71
C ASP A 57 -4.61 20.15 -0.39
N GLU A 58 -3.48 20.63 0.10
CA GLU A 58 -2.88 20.19 1.35
C GLU A 58 -3.01 21.28 2.40
N THR A 59 -3.67 20.93 3.51
CA THR A 59 -3.76 21.75 4.71
C THR A 59 -2.94 21.13 5.84
N THR A 60 -2.77 21.84 6.96
CA THR A 60 -2.12 21.30 8.16
C THR A 60 -2.82 20.03 8.65
N ASP A 61 -4.14 19.96 8.51
CA ASP A 61 -4.97 18.93 9.14
C ASP A 61 -5.41 17.82 8.17
N SER A 62 -5.30 18.02 6.85
CA SER A 62 -5.77 17.04 5.87
C SER A 62 -5.22 17.27 4.45
N PHE A 63 -5.32 16.24 3.62
CA PHE A 63 -5.30 16.34 2.17
C PHE A 63 -6.72 16.30 1.62
N ARG A 64 -7.02 17.13 0.62
CA ARG A 64 -8.27 17.12 -0.13
C ARG A 64 -7.98 16.90 -1.60
N PHE A 65 -8.65 15.91 -2.19
CA PHE A 65 -8.53 15.54 -3.59
C PHE A 65 -9.87 15.81 -4.26
N THR A 66 -9.88 16.61 -5.33
CA THR A 66 -11.11 16.96 -6.05
C THR A 66 -10.95 16.68 -7.53
N ALA A 67 -11.90 15.97 -8.12
CA ALA A 67 -11.94 15.67 -9.55
C ALA A 67 -13.37 15.73 -10.09
N ALA A 68 -13.53 16.36 -11.25
CA ALA A 68 -14.79 16.39 -11.97
C ALA A 68 -15.09 15.02 -12.60
N THR A 69 -16.32 14.51 -12.43
CA THR A 69 -16.79 13.26 -13.01
C THR A 69 -18.31 13.22 -13.00
N ASP A 70 -18.93 12.74 -14.08
CA ASP A 70 -20.38 12.50 -14.15
C ASP A 70 -20.72 11.01 -13.98
N ASP A 71 -19.71 10.17 -13.77
CA ASP A 71 -19.84 8.70 -13.81
C ASP A 71 -20.28 8.11 -12.47
N ILE A 72 -20.51 8.94 -11.45
CA ILE A 72 -20.90 8.52 -10.11
C ILE A 72 -22.39 8.81 -9.89
N SER A 73 -23.15 7.83 -9.43
CA SER A 73 -24.58 7.98 -9.15
C SER A 73 -24.96 7.50 -7.75
N GLY A 74 -25.16 8.47 -6.85
CA GLY A 74 -25.60 8.24 -5.48
C GLY A 74 -24.48 8.40 -4.46
N GLY A 75 -24.65 7.80 -3.28
CA GLY A 75 -23.72 7.96 -2.17
C GLY A 75 -22.38 7.27 -2.42
N VAL A 76 -21.30 8.01 -2.15
CA VAL A 76 -19.92 7.52 -2.13
C VAL A 76 -19.38 7.49 -0.71
N ARG A 77 -18.37 6.65 -0.48
CA ARG A 77 -17.58 6.62 0.76
C ARG A 77 -16.14 6.23 0.46
N ALA A 78 -15.25 6.61 1.35
CA ALA A 78 -13.87 6.15 1.36
C ALA A 78 -13.74 4.97 2.33
N ASP A 79 -13.19 3.85 1.86
CA ASP A 79 -12.89 2.69 2.70
C ASP A 79 -11.37 2.50 2.76
N ALA A 80 -10.82 2.48 3.96
CA ALA A 80 -9.44 2.07 4.20
C ALA A 80 -9.36 0.54 4.31
N VAL A 81 -8.58 -0.09 3.43
CA VAL A 81 -8.37 -1.53 3.39
C VAL A 81 -6.90 -1.87 3.55
N GLU A 82 -6.60 -2.84 4.41
CA GLU A 82 -5.26 -3.41 4.50
C GLU A 82 -5.08 -4.42 3.37
N ILE A 83 -4.18 -4.12 2.43
CA ILE A 83 -3.92 -4.97 1.25
C ILE A 83 -2.73 -5.91 1.46
N TYR A 84 -1.91 -5.60 2.45
CA TYR A 84 -0.76 -6.36 2.92
C TYR A 84 -0.45 -5.86 4.34
N PRO A 85 0.12 -6.68 5.24
CA PRO A 85 0.48 -6.24 6.58
C PRO A 85 1.24 -4.89 6.60
N GLY A 86 0.67 -3.89 7.26
CA GLY A 86 1.23 -2.53 7.35
C GLY A 86 1.08 -1.67 6.09
N VAL A 87 0.27 -2.12 5.12
CA VAL A 87 -0.02 -1.41 3.87
C VAL A 87 -1.51 -1.13 3.79
N THR A 88 -1.88 0.13 3.98
CA THR A 88 -3.26 0.61 3.91
C THR A 88 -3.51 1.31 2.59
N LYS A 89 -4.57 0.91 1.91
CA LYS A 89 -5.06 1.54 0.68
C LYS A 89 -6.44 2.14 0.95
N ILE A 90 -6.64 3.39 0.58
CA ILE A 90 -7.96 4.02 0.54
C ILE A 90 -8.54 3.77 -0.84
N VAL A 91 -9.75 3.22 -0.89
CA VAL A 91 -10.54 3.04 -2.11
C VAL A 91 -11.86 3.77 -2.00
N ILE A 92 -12.36 4.28 -3.12
CA ILE A 92 -13.68 4.92 -3.17
C ILE A 92 -14.71 3.88 -3.58
N ARG A 93 -15.76 3.74 -2.78
CA ARG A 93 -16.87 2.82 -3.04
C ARG A 93 -18.16 3.60 -3.06
N GLY A 94 -19.07 3.23 -3.95
CA GLY A 94 -20.37 3.88 -4.05
C GLY A 94 -21.24 3.20 -5.09
N ASN A 95 -22.52 3.54 -5.11
CA ASN A 95 -23.39 3.14 -6.20
C ASN A 95 -22.97 3.90 -7.47
N GLY A 96 -22.89 3.22 -8.61
CA GLY A 96 -22.45 3.82 -9.87
C GLY A 96 -20.94 4.04 -10.01
N VAL A 97 -20.13 3.93 -8.94
CA VAL A 97 -18.66 3.92 -9.09
C VAL A 97 -18.29 2.68 -9.90
N VAL A 98 -17.79 2.90 -11.12
CA VAL A 98 -17.33 1.80 -11.98
C VAL A 98 -16.20 1.08 -11.26
N ASP A 99 -16.39 -0.22 -11.03
CA ASP A 99 -15.34 -1.06 -10.45
C ASP A 99 -14.28 -1.37 -11.52
N LEU A 100 -13.47 -0.35 -11.83
CA LEU A 100 -12.27 -0.47 -12.65
C LEU A 100 -11.21 -1.36 -11.97
N SER A 101 -11.39 -1.70 -10.68
CA SER A 101 -10.48 -2.60 -9.98
C SER A 101 -10.73 -4.09 -10.28
N GLY A 102 -11.93 -4.42 -10.78
CA GLY A 102 -12.40 -5.79 -11.01
C GLY A 102 -12.22 -6.32 -12.44
N THR A 103 -12.03 -5.44 -13.43
CA THR A 103 -11.57 -5.86 -14.76
C THR A 103 -10.15 -6.34 -14.64
N GLU A 104 -9.83 -7.42 -15.34
CA GLU A 104 -8.52 -8.05 -15.28
C GLU A 104 -7.47 -6.98 -15.54
N PHE A 105 -6.84 -6.54 -14.44
CA PHE A 105 -5.57 -5.87 -14.45
C PHE A 105 -5.57 -4.36 -14.84
N GLU A 106 -6.61 -3.54 -14.63
CA GLU A 106 -6.47 -2.07 -14.75
C GLU A 106 -5.61 -1.49 -13.60
N LEU A 107 -4.28 -1.48 -13.81
CA LEU A 107 -3.29 -0.89 -12.89
C LEU A 107 -3.08 0.60 -13.13
N ASP A 108 -3.70 1.12 -14.18
CA ASP A 108 -3.57 2.49 -14.64
C ASP A 108 -4.58 3.39 -13.94
N LEU A 109 -4.81 3.11 -12.65
CA LEU A 109 -5.68 3.90 -11.81
C LEU A 109 -4.90 5.07 -11.22
N TRP A 110 -5.61 6.15 -10.99
CA TRP A 110 -5.06 7.33 -10.34
C TRP A 110 -4.69 7.00 -8.90
N ARG A 111 -3.40 7.21 -8.56
CA ARG A 111 -2.83 6.82 -7.26
C ARG A 111 -2.00 7.94 -6.69
N PHE A 112 -2.17 8.17 -5.40
CA PHE A 112 -1.35 9.10 -4.63
C PHE A 112 -0.74 8.42 -3.42
N ARG A 113 0.58 8.56 -3.25
CA ARG A 113 1.28 8.09 -2.05
C ARG A 113 1.01 9.08 -0.92
N LEU A 114 0.42 8.59 0.16
CA LEU A 114 0.12 9.42 1.32
C LEU A 114 1.31 9.45 2.30
N PRO A 115 1.60 10.61 2.94
CA PRO A 115 2.56 10.68 4.02
C PRO A 115 2.19 9.81 5.22
N ALA A 116 3.18 9.43 6.04
CA ALA A 116 2.96 8.61 7.24
C ALA A 116 2.04 9.29 8.26
N SER A 117 2.04 10.62 8.33
CA SER A 117 1.18 11.42 9.21
C SER A 117 -0.32 11.31 8.90
N THR A 118 -0.72 10.79 7.74
CA THR A 118 -2.13 10.65 7.38
C THR A 118 -2.86 9.58 8.19
N ARG A 119 -4.18 9.69 8.31
CA ARG A 119 -5.09 8.76 8.98
C ARG A 119 -6.11 8.21 7.97
N PRO A 120 -5.71 7.22 7.15
CA PRO A 120 -6.57 6.61 6.13
C PRO A 120 -7.94 6.14 6.64
N GLU A 121 -7.97 5.64 7.88
CA GLU A 121 -9.16 5.14 8.57
C GLU A 121 -10.23 6.20 8.86
N LEU A 122 -9.85 7.49 8.82
CA LEU A 122 -10.76 8.63 8.97
C LEU A 122 -11.07 9.31 7.64
N ALA A 123 -10.64 8.73 6.52
CA ALA A 123 -10.89 9.31 5.21
C ALA A 123 -12.39 9.33 4.91
N SER A 124 -12.83 10.40 4.25
CA SER A 124 -14.20 10.58 3.81
C SER A 124 -14.25 10.89 2.31
N ALA A 125 -15.38 10.59 1.70
CA ALA A 125 -15.66 10.96 0.32
C ALA A 125 -17.08 11.52 0.20
N SER A 126 -17.25 12.54 -0.63
CA SER A 126 -18.54 13.08 -1.04
C SER A 126 -18.55 13.29 -2.55
N TYR A 127 -19.74 13.30 -3.12
CA TYR A 127 -19.96 13.58 -4.54
C TYR A 127 -21.07 14.61 -4.66
N GLU A 128 -20.72 15.81 -5.09
CA GLU A 128 -21.61 16.98 -5.13
C GLU A 128 -21.29 17.78 -6.40
N ASP A 129 -22.33 18.27 -7.10
CA ASP A 129 -22.21 19.12 -8.31
C ASP A 129 -21.28 18.59 -9.42
N GLY A 130 -21.21 17.26 -9.60
CA GLY A 130 -20.36 16.64 -10.62
C GLY A 130 -18.89 16.51 -10.20
N GLU A 131 -18.58 16.68 -8.92
CA GLU A 131 -17.22 16.55 -8.39
C GLU A 131 -17.14 15.48 -7.30
N LEU A 132 -16.17 14.58 -7.44
CA LEU A 132 -15.75 13.71 -6.35
C LEU A 132 -14.75 14.45 -5.47
N VAL A 133 -15.07 14.56 -4.18
CA VAL A 133 -14.17 15.13 -3.17
C VAL A 133 -13.79 14.04 -2.17
N VAL A 134 -12.49 13.81 -2.00
CA VAL A 134 -11.94 12.87 -1.01
C VAL A 134 -11.08 13.63 -0.02
N THR A 135 -11.38 13.48 1.26
CA THR A 135 -10.61 14.10 2.34
C THR A 135 -9.88 13.03 3.14
N VAL A 136 -8.58 13.19 3.31
CA VAL A 136 -7.72 12.31 4.11
C VAL A 136 -7.13 13.11 5.27
N PRO A 137 -7.63 12.93 6.49
CA PRO A 137 -7.10 13.62 7.66
C PRO A 137 -5.64 13.27 7.95
N LYS A 138 -4.93 14.19 8.61
CA LYS A 138 -3.63 13.98 9.23
C LYS A 138 -3.80 13.80 10.73
N GLY A 139 -2.92 13.03 11.34
CA GLY A 139 -2.80 12.97 12.78
C GLY A 139 -2.13 14.24 13.29
N ALA A 140 -2.43 14.61 14.54
CA ALA A 140 -1.59 15.55 15.25
C ALA A 140 -0.14 15.07 15.13
N ALA A 141 0.78 15.97 14.79
CA ALA A 141 2.21 15.71 14.91
C ALA A 141 2.49 15.49 16.39
N ALA A 142 2.23 14.28 16.88
CA ALA A 142 2.92 13.80 18.05
C ALA A 142 4.37 13.76 17.60
N GLU A 143 5.14 14.68 18.15
CA GLU A 143 6.59 14.69 18.13
C GLU A 143 7.02 13.22 18.22
N GLU A 144 7.61 12.73 17.13
CA GLU A 144 8.26 11.43 17.16
C GLU A 144 9.32 11.57 18.24
N GLU A 145 9.04 11.05 19.44
CA GLU A 145 10.04 10.89 20.48
C GLU A 145 11.15 10.07 19.81
N GLU A 146 12.25 10.74 19.48
CA GLU A 146 13.51 10.12 19.14
C GLU A 146 13.94 9.35 20.39
N ASP A 147 13.47 8.11 20.52
CA ASP A 147 14.05 7.15 21.45
C ASP A 147 15.48 6.89 20.96
N ASP A 148 16.39 7.68 21.53
CA ASP A 148 17.84 7.62 21.44
C ASP A 148 18.33 6.19 21.69
N ASP A 149 18.68 5.50 20.61
CA ASP A 149 19.39 4.22 20.61
C ASP A 149 20.81 4.40 21.18
N GLY A 150 20.93 4.42 22.50
CA GLY A 150 22.19 4.63 23.23
C GLY A 150 22.53 3.54 24.24
N ALA A 151 23.43 2.64 23.84
CA ALA A 151 24.40 1.87 24.66
C ALA A 151 24.08 0.42 25.10
N GLU A 152 24.51 -0.51 24.23
CA GLU A 152 25.39 -1.67 24.45
C GLU A 152 25.19 -2.62 25.66
N ASP A 153 24.78 -3.85 25.30
CA ASP A 153 25.06 -5.10 26.01
C ASP A 153 26.54 -5.48 25.82
N ASP A 154 27.23 -5.80 26.92
CA ASP A 154 28.21 -6.89 26.99
C ASP A 154 28.65 -7.07 28.46
N GLY A 155 28.24 -8.19 29.05
CA GLY A 155 28.63 -8.58 30.41
C GLY A 155 30.00 -9.25 30.49
N ASP A 156 30.68 -9.12 31.64
CA ASP A 156 31.46 -10.20 32.28
C ASP A 156 31.91 -9.82 33.71
N GLY A 157 31.87 -10.80 34.61
CA GLY A 157 32.76 -10.98 35.78
C GLY A 157 32.80 -9.97 36.94
N ASP A 158 32.43 -10.44 38.16
CA ASP A 158 33.38 -10.74 39.25
C ASP A 158 32.77 -10.61 40.67
N MET A 159 33.19 -11.51 41.55
CA MET A 159 32.72 -11.76 42.91
C MET A 159 33.27 -10.74 43.93
N GLY A 160 32.47 -10.41 44.95
CA GLY A 160 33.05 -10.15 46.29
C GLY A 160 32.45 -9.02 47.13
N ALA A 161 31.81 -9.44 48.23
CA ALA A 161 31.83 -8.84 49.57
C ALA A 161 31.32 -7.40 49.81
N GLY A 162 30.34 -7.29 50.73
CA GLY A 162 30.32 -6.18 51.70
C GLY A 162 28.98 -5.51 52.01
N SER A 163 28.36 -5.91 53.12
CA SER A 163 27.78 -5.01 54.14
C SER A 163 26.49 -4.20 53.83
N ARG A 164 25.35 -4.75 54.27
CA ARG A 164 24.38 -4.17 55.24
C ARG A 164 24.37 -2.63 55.42
N LEU A 165 23.21 -1.98 55.21
CA LEU A 165 22.37 -1.35 56.27
C LEU A 165 21.07 -0.73 55.70
N VAL A 166 20.05 -0.76 56.55
CA VAL A 166 18.68 -0.26 56.39
C VAL A 166 18.64 1.24 56.70
N LEU A 167 17.77 2.01 56.04
CA LEU A 167 17.29 3.29 56.58
C LEU A 167 15.76 3.34 56.53
N VAL A 168 15.20 3.59 57.70
CA VAL A 168 13.79 3.83 57.99
C VAL A 168 13.57 5.34 57.88
N GLN A 169 12.50 5.76 57.22
CA GLN A 169 11.66 6.84 57.74
C GLN A 169 10.23 6.67 57.27
#